data_AF-A0A444VSC4-F1
#
_entry.id   AF-A0A444VSC4-F1
#
_cell.length_a   1.000
_cell.length_b   1.000
_cell.length_c   1.000
_cell.angle_alpha   90.00
_cell.angle_beta   90.00
_cell.angle_gamma   90.00
#
_symmetry.space_group_name_H-M   'P 1'
#
loop_
_entity.id
_entity.type
_entity.pdbx_description
1 polymer ?
#
loop_
_entity_poly.entity_id
_entity_poly.type
_entity_poly.pdbx_seq_one_letter_code
_entity_poly.pdbx_strand_id
1 'polypeptide(L)'
;MHPLPKNAFLAPIMEKDETFKEWVEDGYGSPEKLAQILELGIFMLFFLEEDTFSRREVQDVVEAMKGIVGELRKPIAVDKLQ
;
A
#
# COMPACT_ATOMS: atom_id res chain seq x y z
N MET A 1 33.87 -7.89 26.71
CA MET A 1 33.21 -7.67 25.40
C MET A 1 32.34 -8.88 25.13
N HIS A 2 31.01 -8.71 25.08
CA HIS A 2 30.13 -9.77 24.60
C HIS A 2 30.36 -9.94 23.08
N PRO A 3 30.50 -11.17 22.56
CA PRO A 3 30.60 -11.37 21.12
C PRO A 3 29.28 -10.97 20.46
N LEU A 4 29.37 -10.22 19.37
CA LEU A 4 28.21 -9.84 18.56
C LEU A 4 27.50 -11.10 18.04
N PRO A 5 26.16 -11.11 18.00
CA PRO A 5 25.41 -12.28 17.60
C PRO A 5 25.62 -12.54 16.09
N LYS A 6 25.67 -13.81 15.69
CA LYS A 6 26.11 -14.27 14.35
C LYS A 6 25.28 -13.72 13.17
N ASN A 7 24.10 -13.19 13.47
CA ASN A 7 23.18 -12.52 12.56
C ASN A 7 23.49 -11.02 12.36
N ALA A 8 24.44 -10.43 13.07
CA ALA A 8 24.86 -9.04 12.85
C ALA A 8 25.49 -8.80 11.46
N PHE A 9 25.98 -9.86 10.80
CA PHE A 9 26.53 -9.83 9.44
C PHE A 9 25.53 -10.25 8.35
N LEU A 10 24.34 -10.68 8.77
CA LEU A 10 23.20 -10.99 7.93
C LEU A 10 22.08 -9.99 8.27
N ALA A 11 22.34 -8.69 8.17
CA ALA A 11 21.25 -7.80 7.78
C ALA A 11 21.02 -8.14 6.30
N PRO A 12 20.16 -9.14 5.99
CA PRO A 12 20.03 -9.59 4.64
C PRO A 12 19.44 -8.39 3.91
N ILE A 13 19.87 -8.21 2.68
CA ILE A 13 19.21 -7.34 1.72
C ILE A 13 17.78 -7.88 1.67
N MET A 14 16.87 -7.30 2.45
CA MET A 14 15.50 -7.82 2.62
C MET A 14 14.89 -7.88 1.22
N GLU A 15 14.40 -9.07 0.87
CA GLU A 15 13.75 -9.32 -0.40
C GLU A 15 12.60 -8.32 -0.54
N LYS A 16 12.70 -7.43 -1.54
CA LYS A 16 11.89 -6.21 -1.67
C LYS A 16 10.37 -6.43 -1.62
N ASP A 17 9.92 -7.64 -1.97
CA ASP A 17 8.50 -7.98 -2.07
C ASP A 17 7.90 -8.49 -0.75
N GLU A 18 8.69 -9.12 0.13
CA GLU A 18 8.21 -9.54 1.45
C GLU A 18 7.93 -8.32 2.35
N THR A 19 8.70 -7.24 2.17
CA THR A 19 8.65 -6.04 3.02
C THR A 19 7.35 -5.24 2.88
N PHE A 20 6.81 -5.06 1.66
CA PHE A 20 5.62 -4.23 1.47
C PHE A 20 4.36 -4.88 2.06
N LYS A 21 4.21 -6.19 1.88
CA LYS A 21 3.06 -6.93 2.40
C LYS A 21 3.07 -6.92 3.92
N GLU A 22 4.22 -7.19 4.53
CA GLU A 22 4.39 -7.13 5.99
C GLU A 22 4.04 -5.74 6.52
N TRP A 23 4.52 -4.67 5.88
CA TRP A 23 4.17 -3.30 6.30
C TRP A 23 2.68 -3.00 6.18
N VAL A 24 2.00 -3.52 5.15
CA VAL A 24 0.55 -3.36 4.98
C VAL A 24 -0.22 -4.14 6.04
N GLU A 25 0.19 -5.37 6.33
CA GLU A 25 -0.42 -6.19 7.38
C GLU A 25 -0.18 -5.60 8.77
N ASP A 26 1.04 -5.16 9.09
CA ASP A 26 1.39 -4.55 10.37
C ASP A 26 0.71 -3.18 10.58
N GLY A 27 0.64 -2.36 9.53
CA GLY A 27 0.10 -1.01 9.62
C GLY A 27 -1.43 -0.93 9.48
N TYR A 28 -2.00 -1.74 8.58
CA TYR A 28 -3.41 -1.63 8.17
C TYR A 28 -4.20 -2.92 8.37
N GLY A 29 -3.56 -4.01 8.78
CA GLY A 29 -4.18 -5.31 9.05
C GLY A 29 -4.33 -6.19 7.80
N SER A 30 -4.68 -5.61 6.66
CA SER A 30 -4.72 -6.32 5.37
C SER A 30 -4.69 -5.38 4.17
N PRO A 31 -4.28 -5.86 2.97
CA PRO A 31 -4.42 -5.10 1.73
C PRO A 31 -5.84 -4.60 1.47
N GLU A 32 -6.86 -5.42 1.79
CA GLU A 32 -8.26 -5.03 1.65
C GLU A 32 -8.64 -3.90 2.60
N LYS A 33 -8.12 -3.90 3.83
CA LYS A 33 -8.40 -2.83 4.79
C LYS A 33 -7.77 -1.51 4.35
N LEU A 34 -6.55 -1.56 3.81
CA LEU A 34 -5.92 -0.40 3.18
C LEU A 34 -6.72 0.10 1.98
N ALA A 35 -7.21 -0.80 1.12
CA ALA A 35 -8.06 -0.44 -0.02
C ALA A 35 -9.33 0.31 0.42
N GLN A 36 -10.01 -0.15 1.47
CA GLN A 36 -11.19 0.52 2.03
C GLN A 36 -10.87 1.93 2.55
N ILE A 37 -9.72 2.11 3.20
CA ILE A 37 -9.27 3.44 3.68
C ILE A 37 -9.02 4.39 2.51
N LEU A 38 -8.40 3.91 1.44
CA LEU A 38 -8.18 4.70 0.22
C LEU A 38 -9.51 5.08 -0.45
N GLU A 39 -10.49 4.17 -0.50
CA GLU A 39 -11.83 4.49 -1.00
C GLU A 39 -12.52 5.57 -0.16
N LEU A 40 -12.42 5.50 1.17
CA LEU A 40 -12.90 6.58 2.04
C LEU A 40 -12.19 7.91 1.74
N GLY A 41 -10.88 7.88 1.50
CA GLY A 41 -10.12 9.06 1.08
C GLY A 41 -10.63 9.64 -0.24
N ILE A 42 -10.97 8.79 -1.22
CA ILE A 42 -11.63 9.24 -2.47
C ILE A 42 -12.98 9.89 -2.18
N PHE A 43 -13.79 9.32 -1.29
CA PHE A 43 -15.05 9.94 -0.86
C PHE A 43 -14.83 11.30 -0.18
N MET A 44 -13.75 11.47 0.59
CA MET A 44 -13.42 12.74 1.22
C MET A 44 -13.07 13.84 0.21
N LEU A 45 -12.55 13.50 -0.98
CA LEU A 45 -12.27 14.48 -2.04
C LEU A 45 -13.54 15.15 -2.60
N PHE A 46 -14.73 14.58 -2.36
CA PHE A 46 -16.00 15.23 -2.72
C PHE A 46 -16.39 16.37 -1.78
N PHE A 47 -15.70 16.52 -0.64
CA PHE A 47 -15.96 17.55 0.36
C PHE A 47 -14.92 18.67 0.34
N LEU A 48 -14.09 18.73 -0.70
CA LEU A 48 -13.15 19.84 -0.89
C LEU A 48 -13.92 21.15 -1.08
N GLU A 49 -13.40 22.23 -0.50
CA GLU A 49 -13.98 23.56 -0.68
C GLU A 49 -13.91 23.98 -2.15
N GLU A 50 -14.94 24.70 -2.60
CA GLU A 50 -15.03 25.22 -3.96
C GLU A 50 -13.78 26.05 -4.31
N ASP A 51 -13.33 25.96 -5.56
CA ASP A 51 -12.16 26.65 -6.11
C ASP A 51 -10.80 26.40 -5.42
N THR A 52 -10.71 25.41 -4.52
CA THR A 52 -9.42 25.02 -3.89
C THR A 52 -8.52 24.25 -4.85
N PHE A 53 -9.10 23.35 -5.64
CA PHE A 53 -8.41 22.55 -6.65
C PHE A 53 -9.20 22.57 -7.95
N SER A 54 -8.50 22.51 -9.07
CA SER A 54 -9.16 22.29 -10.34
C SER A 54 -9.78 20.89 -10.37
N ARG A 55 -10.86 20.74 -11.14
CA ARG A 55 -11.49 19.43 -11.38
C ARG A 55 -10.47 18.39 -11.87
N ARG A 56 -9.52 18.80 -12.71
CA ARG A 56 -8.51 17.91 -13.28
C ARG A 56 -7.56 17.38 -12.20
N GLU A 57 -7.08 18.24 -11.31
CA GLU A 57 -6.21 17.82 -10.21
C GLU A 57 -6.90 16.81 -9.29
N VAL A 58 -8.18 17.03 -8.97
CA VAL A 58 -8.95 16.07 -8.17
C VAL A 58 -9.13 14.74 -8.91
N GLN A 59 -9.42 14.79 -10.21
CA GLN A 59 -9.57 13.59 -11.03
C GLN A 59 -8.27 12.77 -11.11
N ASP A 60 -7.14 13.44 -11.33
CA ASP A 60 -5.83 12.79 -11.42
C ASP A 60 -5.49 12.05 -10.10
N VAL A 61 -5.79 12.66 -8.94
CA VAL A 61 -5.60 12.02 -7.62
C VAL A 61 -6.55 10.83 -7.45
N VAL A 62 -7.83 10.99 -7.79
CA VAL A 62 -8.82 9.90 -7.70
C VAL A 62 -8.40 8.71 -8.57
N GLU A 63 -7.91 8.95 -9.79
CA GLU A 63 -7.42 7.89 -10.68
C GLU A 63 -6.20 7.17 -10.11
N ALA A 64 -5.23 7.90 -9.58
CA ALA A 64 -4.06 7.32 -8.93
C ALA A 64 -4.46 6.43 -7.72
N MET A 65 -5.36 6.92 -6.86
CA MET A 65 -5.84 6.14 -5.72
C MET A 65 -6.62 4.90 -6.15
N LYS A 66 -7.46 5.00 -7.18
CA LYS A 66 -8.18 3.84 -7.74
C LYS A 66 -7.23 2.81 -8.33
N GLY A 67 -6.14 3.24 -8.95
CA GLY A 67 -5.08 2.35 -9.43
C GLY A 67 -4.50 1.50 -8.29
N ILE A 68 -4.14 2.15 -7.17
CA ILE A 68 -3.62 1.47 -5.98
C ILE A 68 -4.64 0.51 -5.38
N VAL A 69 -5.90 0.95 -5.23
CA VAL A 69 -7.00 0.07 -4.77
C VAL A 69 -7.14 -1.16 -5.66
N GLY A 70 -7.02 -0.98 -6.97
CA GLY A 70 -7.02 -2.08 -7.93
C GLY A 70 -5.91 -3.08 -7.67
N GLU A 71 -4.67 -2.62 -7.49
CA GLU A 71 -3.52 -3.49 -7.18
C GLU A 71 -3.68 -4.24 -5.85
N LEU A 72 -4.13 -3.55 -4.79
CA LEU A 72 -4.33 -4.14 -3.46
C LEU A 72 -5.38 -5.27 -3.45
N ARG A 73 -6.36 -5.19 -4.36
CA ARG A 73 -7.44 -6.17 -4.49
C ARG A 73 -7.17 -7.25 -5.53
N LYS A 74 -6.06 -7.19 -6.25
CA LYS A 74 -5.71 -8.29 -7.15
C LYS A 74 -5.53 -9.55 -6.31
N PRO A 75 -6.28 -10.62 -6.62
CA PRO A 75 -5.96 -11.91 -6.05
C PRO A 75 -4.53 -12.25 -6.48
N ILE A 76 -3.72 -12.70 -5.52
CA ILE A 76 -2.41 -13.26 -5.84
C ILE A 76 -2.67 -14.35 -6.87
N ALA A 77 -2.03 -14.27 -8.04
CA ALA A 77 -2.06 -15.35 -9.00
C ALA A 77 -1.45 -16.57 -8.30
N VAL A 78 -2.29 -17.45 -7.78
CA VAL A 78 -1.90 -18.79 -7.34
C VAL A 78 -1.73 -19.62 -8.61
N ASP A 79 -0.67 -19.36 -9.35
CA ASP A 79 -0.15 -20.19 -10.44
C ASP A 79 1.34 -19.85 -10.53
N LYS A 80 2.28 -20.73 -10.21
CA LYS A 80 2.50 -22.02 -10.88
C LYS A 80 3.12 -23.05 -9.93
N LEU A 81 2.32 -23.91 -9.31
CA LEU A 81 2.79 -25.19 -8.74
C LEU A 81 1.65 -26.23 -8.79
N GLN A 82 1.17 -26.54 -10.00
CA GLN A 82 0.63 -27.86 -10.36
C GLN A 82 0.97 -28.17 -11.82
#